data_AF-A0A809R3U4-F1
#
_entry.id   AF-A0A809R3U4-F1
#
_cell.length_a   1.000
_cell.length_b   1.000
_cell.length_c   1.000
_cell.angle_alpha   90.00
_cell.angle_beta   90.00
_cell.angle_gamma   90.00
#
_symmetry.space_group_name_H-M   'P 1'
#
loop_
_entity.id
_entity.type
_entity.pdbx_description
1 polymer ?
#
loop_
_entity_poly.entity_id
_entity_poly.type
_entity_poly.pdbx_seq_one_letter_code
_entity_poly.pdbx_strand_id
1 'polypeptide(L)'
;MATNLNTAAGAGSSAAPELCWLEEVRKDDVALVGGKCSSLGELINAGVRVPPGFALTTHGFARFMRDAGVSGEIPFMLNGLVHDDLEQLELVSRDIRSMIEEHPFSWEMEDAIAEYYRRLSVRCMVPAVPVAVRSSATAEDLPGASFAGQQDTYLWIRGVDDVLHHARRCISSLFTARAISYRIRMGFPHEEVALSVGFQKMANAYTAGVMFTCNPGNGDRSVIAIDANFGFGESVVSGEVTPDHFVVNKITLDILERTISCKEITYTVDFETQKSVRTETPFERQNVQSVIDEEIIELARMGKAIEKHYGRQMDIEWAVDKDLPAGGNIFILQARPETVWSEKRDKEAAVAGKATSAMDFILSSLMTGKKVS
;
A
#
# COMPACT_ATOMS: atom_id res chain seq x y z
N MET A 1 -14.29 -32.21 -33.63
CA MET A 1 -15.63 -31.62 -33.44
C MET A 1 -15.55 -30.69 -32.24
N ALA A 2 -15.28 -29.42 -32.50
CA ALA A 2 -15.19 -28.36 -31.50
C ALA A 2 -16.45 -27.50 -31.65
N THR A 3 -17.32 -27.52 -30.66
CA THR A 3 -18.50 -26.64 -30.58
C THR A 3 -18.14 -25.43 -29.74
N ASN A 4 -17.95 -24.31 -30.43
CA ASN A 4 -17.98 -22.96 -29.87
C ASN A 4 -19.35 -22.70 -29.24
N LEU A 5 -19.38 -22.39 -27.94
CA LEU A 5 -20.50 -21.72 -27.30
C LEU A 5 -20.10 -20.27 -27.05
N ASN A 6 -20.38 -19.47 -28.08
CA ASN A 6 -20.37 -18.02 -28.02
C ASN A 6 -21.74 -17.60 -27.45
N THR A 7 -21.82 -17.28 -26.16
CA THR A 7 -23.01 -16.63 -25.58
C THR A 7 -22.77 -15.14 -25.54
N ALA A 8 -23.54 -14.45 -26.39
CA ALA A 8 -23.65 -13.02 -26.49
C ALA A 8 -23.98 -12.39 -25.12
N ALA A 9 -23.09 -11.55 -24.61
CA ALA A 9 -23.39 -10.63 -23.54
C ALA A 9 -24.21 -9.48 -24.11
N GLY A 10 -25.44 -9.33 -23.61
CA GLY A 10 -26.33 -8.23 -23.95
C GLY A 10 -25.73 -6.88 -23.56
N ALA A 11 -25.83 -5.92 -24.47
CA ALA A 11 -25.57 -4.52 -24.22
C ALA A 11 -26.66 -3.96 -23.30
N GLY A 12 -26.49 -4.16 -21.99
CA GLY A 12 -27.14 -3.37 -20.95
C GLY A 12 -26.18 -2.25 -20.53
N SER A 13 -26.68 -1.02 -20.47
CA SER A 13 -26.00 0.17 -19.92
C SER A 13 -25.11 -0.20 -18.72
N SER A 14 -23.79 -0.33 -18.90
CA SER A 14 -22.93 -0.85 -17.85
C SER A 14 -22.68 0.23 -16.81
N ALA A 15 -23.46 0.22 -15.73
CA ALA A 15 -23.02 0.84 -14.49
C ALA A 15 -21.62 0.32 -14.16
N ALA A 16 -20.72 1.21 -13.72
CA ALA A 16 -19.37 0.83 -13.37
C ALA A 16 -19.38 -0.26 -12.27
N PRO A 17 -18.44 -1.21 -12.30
CA PRO A 17 -18.49 -2.39 -11.45
C PRO A 17 -18.29 -2.04 -9.97
N GLU A 18 -19.02 -2.71 -9.07
CA GLU A 18 -18.85 -2.57 -7.62
C GLU A 18 -17.62 -3.32 -7.09
N LEU A 19 -17.19 -4.37 -7.80
CA LEU A 19 -16.03 -5.20 -7.50
C LEU A 19 -15.25 -5.46 -8.78
N CYS A 20 -13.92 -5.46 -8.70
CA CYS A 20 -13.05 -5.83 -9.83
C CYS A 20 -11.79 -6.57 -9.36
N TRP A 21 -11.21 -7.38 -10.24
CA TRP A 21 -9.91 -7.99 -9.96
C TRP A 21 -8.79 -6.96 -10.08
N LEU A 22 -7.74 -7.06 -9.25
CA LEU A 22 -6.61 -6.13 -9.34
C LEU A 22 -5.89 -6.23 -10.70
N GLU A 23 -5.93 -7.38 -11.37
CA GLU A 23 -5.36 -7.57 -12.72
C GLU A 23 -6.12 -6.81 -13.82
N GLU A 24 -7.39 -6.46 -13.58
CA GLU A 24 -8.24 -5.71 -14.50
C GLU A 24 -8.03 -4.19 -14.37
N VAL A 25 -7.39 -3.75 -13.28
CA VAL A 25 -7.12 -2.34 -12.96
C VAL A 25 -5.89 -1.84 -13.72
N ARG A 26 -5.89 -0.56 -14.11
CA ARG A 26 -4.77 0.16 -14.72
C ARG A 26 -4.41 1.40 -13.90
N LYS A 27 -3.24 1.98 -14.14
CA LYS A 27 -2.79 3.22 -13.47
C LYS A 27 -3.79 4.38 -13.49
N ASP A 28 -4.61 4.48 -14.54
CA ASP A 28 -5.54 5.60 -14.73
C ASP A 28 -6.88 5.39 -13.99
N ASP A 29 -7.09 4.20 -13.38
CA ASP A 29 -8.31 3.83 -12.65
C ASP A 29 -8.31 4.31 -11.19
N VAL A 30 -7.52 5.34 -10.85
CA VAL A 30 -7.45 5.90 -9.48
C VAL A 30 -8.83 6.34 -8.99
N ALA A 31 -9.67 6.90 -9.86
CA ALA A 31 -11.03 7.29 -9.49
C ALA A 31 -11.94 6.08 -9.15
N LEU A 32 -11.63 4.89 -9.69
CA LEU A 32 -12.41 3.68 -9.48
C LEU A 32 -11.92 2.90 -8.25
N VAL A 33 -10.60 2.82 -8.03
CA VAL A 33 -10.03 1.92 -7.00
C VAL A 33 -9.05 2.60 -6.04
N GLY A 34 -8.87 3.92 -6.12
CA GLY A 34 -7.88 4.65 -5.32
C GLY A 34 -6.43 4.40 -5.73
N GLY A 35 -5.51 5.16 -5.13
CA GLY A 35 -4.09 5.18 -5.49
C GLY A 35 -3.38 3.84 -5.31
N LYS A 36 -3.57 3.17 -4.16
CA LYS A 36 -2.90 1.90 -3.85
C LYS A 36 -3.34 0.76 -4.76
N CYS A 37 -4.64 0.53 -4.91
CA CYS A 37 -5.12 -0.56 -5.78
C CYS A 37 -4.78 -0.28 -7.24
N SER A 38 -4.82 0.98 -7.67
CA SER A 38 -4.36 1.39 -9.00
C SER A 38 -2.88 1.07 -9.22
N SER A 39 -2.02 1.42 -8.25
CA SER A 39 -0.59 1.10 -8.27
C SER A 39 -0.33 -0.41 -8.31
N LEU A 40 -1.07 -1.21 -7.52
CA LEU A 40 -0.99 -2.67 -7.56
C LEU A 40 -1.40 -3.25 -8.91
N GLY A 41 -2.49 -2.74 -9.49
CA GLY A 41 -2.93 -3.14 -10.83
C GLY A 41 -1.88 -2.81 -11.89
N GLU A 42 -1.28 -1.62 -11.84
CA GLU A 42 -0.20 -1.22 -12.75
C GLU A 42 1.01 -2.16 -12.65
N LEU A 43 1.43 -2.52 -11.44
CA LEU A 43 2.52 -3.48 -11.22
C LEU A 43 2.22 -4.86 -11.81
N ILE A 44 0.99 -5.37 -11.61
CA ILE A 44 0.56 -6.66 -12.19
C ILE A 44 0.67 -6.61 -13.72
N ASN A 45 0.20 -5.52 -14.34
CA ASN A 45 0.25 -5.35 -15.79
C ASN A 45 1.67 -5.13 -16.33
N ALA A 46 2.58 -4.62 -15.51
CA ALA A 46 4.01 -4.55 -15.80
C ALA A 46 4.74 -5.90 -15.68
N GLY A 47 4.03 -6.99 -15.34
CA GLY A 47 4.60 -8.32 -15.15
C GLY A 47 5.33 -8.50 -13.82
N VAL A 48 5.13 -7.60 -12.86
CA VAL A 48 5.68 -7.72 -11.51
C VAL A 48 4.85 -8.73 -10.73
N ARG A 49 5.52 -9.61 -9.98
CA ARG A 49 4.83 -10.55 -9.09
C ARG A 49 4.24 -9.78 -7.90
N VAL A 50 2.94 -9.55 -7.97
CA VAL A 50 2.11 -8.99 -6.90
C VAL A 50 1.14 -10.08 -6.44
N PRO A 51 0.84 -10.21 -5.14
CA PRO A 51 -0.14 -11.19 -4.68
C PRO A 51 -1.51 -10.91 -5.32
N PRO A 52 -2.23 -11.96 -5.77
CA PRO A 52 -3.53 -11.79 -6.39
C PRO A 52 -4.54 -11.21 -5.40
N GLY A 53 -5.53 -10.49 -5.91
CA GLY A 53 -6.55 -9.87 -5.10
C GLY A 53 -7.65 -9.22 -5.93
N PHE A 54 -8.62 -8.66 -5.24
CA PHE A 54 -9.72 -7.90 -5.83
C PHE A 54 -9.97 -6.64 -4.99
N ALA A 55 -10.77 -5.71 -5.50
CA ALA A 55 -11.12 -4.48 -4.80
C ALA A 55 -12.63 -4.24 -4.81
N LEU A 56 -13.17 -3.78 -3.68
CA LEU A 56 -14.44 -3.06 -3.63
C LEU A 56 -14.18 -1.66 -4.18
N THR A 57 -14.80 -1.33 -5.31
CA THR A 57 -14.57 -0.07 -6.00
C THR A 57 -15.23 1.11 -5.26
N THR A 58 -14.91 2.32 -5.69
CA THR A 58 -15.60 3.54 -5.23
C THR A 58 -17.10 3.52 -5.49
N HIS A 59 -17.57 2.76 -6.49
CA HIS A 59 -19.00 2.55 -6.76
C HIS A 59 -19.63 1.60 -5.73
N GLY A 60 -18.93 0.52 -5.36
CA GLY A 60 -19.35 -0.38 -4.28
C GLY A 60 -19.42 0.37 -2.94
N PHE A 61 -18.41 1.17 -2.63
CA PHE A 61 -18.42 2.09 -1.49
C PHE A 61 -19.63 3.05 -1.52
N ALA A 62 -19.85 3.74 -2.64
CA ALA A 62 -20.94 4.71 -2.76
C ALA A 62 -22.33 4.06 -2.62
N ARG A 63 -22.49 2.81 -3.09
CA ARG A 63 -23.71 2.04 -2.86
C ARG A 63 -23.86 1.69 -1.38
N PHE A 64 -22.82 1.16 -0.74
CA PHE A 64 -22.86 0.84 0.69
C PHE A 64 -23.22 2.06 1.56
N MET A 65 -22.59 3.21 1.31
CA MET A 65 -22.86 4.44 2.08
C MET A 65 -24.30 4.95 1.90
N ARG A 66 -24.89 4.72 0.72
CA ARG A 66 -26.28 5.04 0.42
C ARG A 66 -27.25 4.08 1.10
N ASP A 67 -27.00 2.77 0.99
CA ASP A 67 -27.81 1.72 1.60
C ASP A 67 -27.81 1.88 3.14
N ALA A 68 -26.68 2.28 3.70
CA ALA A 68 -26.53 2.57 5.13
C ALA A 68 -27.24 3.84 5.61
N GLY A 69 -27.73 4.69 4.69
CA GLY A 69 -28.32 6.00 5.03
C GLY A 69 -27.28 7.04 5.52
N VAL A 70 -26.02 6.64 5.61
CA VAL A 70 -24.92 7.43 6.17
C VAL A 70 -24.59 8.65 5.28
N SER A 71 -24.76 8.52 3.96
CA SER A 71 -24.47 9.61 3.01
C SER A 71 -25.24 10.90 3.30
N GLY A 72 -26.45 10.82 3.86
CA GLY A 72 -27.24 12.00 4.20
C GLY A 72 -26.94 12.59 5.58
N GLU A 73 -26.52 11.76 6.54
CA GLU A 73 -26.30 12.15 7.94
C GLU A 73 -24.92 12.79 8.16
N ILE A 74 -23.88 12.27 7.49
CA ILE A 74 -22.50 12.73 7.68
C ILE A 74 -22.32 14.24 7.50
N PRO A 75 -22.85 14.89 6.44
CA PRO A 75 -22.71 16.33 6.27
C PRO A 75 -23.28 17.13 7.44
N PHE A 76 -24.39 16.66 8.03
CA PHE A 76 -24.99 17.29 9.21
C PHE A 76 -24.11 17.11 10.45
N MET A 77 -23.59 15.90 10.67
CA MET A 77 -22.72 15.59 11.81
C MET A 77 -21.38 16.34 11.76
N LEU A 78 -20.84 16.57 10.55
CA LEU A 78 -19.57 17.26 10.34
C LEU A 78 -19.72 18.80 10.28
N ASN A 79 -20.94 19.31 10.19
CA ASN A 79 -21.19 20.74 10.07
C ASN A 79 -20.74 21.50 11.33
N GLY A 80 -20.00 22.59 11.14
CA GLY A 80 -19.55 23.46 12.22
C GLY A 80 -18.38 22.91 13.06
N LEU A 81 -17.80 21.75 12.70
CA LEU A 81 -16.61 21.24 13.35
C LEU A 81 -15.39 22.11 13.10
N VAL A 82 -14.58 22.30 14.14
CA VAL A 82 -13.30 23.02 14.07
C VAL A 82 -12.16 22.00 14.11
N HIS A 83 -11.18 22.16 13.22
CA HIS A 83 -10.08 21.19 13.05
C HIS A 83 -9.19 20.98 14.28
N ASP A 84 -9.15 21.93 15.21
CA ASP A 84 -8.36 21.86 16.45
C ASP A 84 -9.17 21.42 17.68
N ASP A 85 -10.50 21.23 17.56
CA ASP A 85 -11.33 20.69 18.64
C ASP A 85 -11.29 19.15 18.63
N LEU A 86 -10.22 18.61 19.20
CA LEU A 86 -9.97 17.17 19.20
C LEU A 86 -11.06 16.37 19.94
N GLU A 87 -11.65 16.93 20.99
CA GLU A 87 -12.67 16.23 21.77
C GLU A 87 -13.96 16.08 20.97
N GLN A 88 -14.43 17.16 20.34
CA GLN A 88 -15.61 17.12 19.48
C GLN A 88 -15.37 16.24 18.25
N LEU A 89 -14.18 16.33 17.64
CA LEU A 89 -13.80 15.50 16.50
C LEU A 89 -13.81 14.01 16.84
N GLU A 90 -13.31 13.60 18.01
CA GLU A 90 -13.33 12.20 18.45
C GLU A 90 -14.74 11.69 18.71
N LEU A 91 -15.61 12.49 19.33
CA LEU A 91 -17.01 12.12 19.55
C LEU A 91 -17.74 11.88 18.22
N VAL A 92 -17.66 12.83 17.30
CA VAL A 92 -18.32 12.71 15.98
C VAL A 92 -17.69 11.59 15.14
N SER A 93 -16.37 11.46 15.16
CA SER A 93 -15.63 10.36 14.53
C SER A 93 -16.17 9.01 15.00
N ARG A 94 -16.27 8.80 16.32
CA ARG A 94 -16.78 7.55 16.89
C ARG A 94 -18.20 7.26 16.42
N ASP A 95 -19.09 8.25 16.47
CA ASP A 95 -20.50 8.04 16.16
C ASP A 95 -20.70 7.71 14.65
N ILE A 96 -19.99 8.41 13.74
CA ILE A 96 -20.00 8.10 12.31
C ILE A 96 -19.43 6.69 12.06
N ARG A 97 -18.31 6.35 12.71
CA ARG A 97 -17.66 5.06 12.52
C ARG A 97 -18.52 3.91 13.02
N SER A 98 -19.17 4.05 14.17
CA SER A 98 -20.14 3.06 14.68
C SER A 98 -21.29 2.86 13.69
N MET A 99 -21.86 3.94 13.14
CA MET A 99 -22.93 3.85 12.15
C MET A 99 -22.51 3.05 10.91
N ILE A 100 -21.28 3.24 10.44
CA ILE A 100 -20.70 2.50 9.30
C ILE A 100 -20.41 1.03 9.65
N GLU A 101 -19.76 0.78 10.79
CA GLU A 101 -19.28 -0.55 11.17
C GLU A 101 -20.42 -1.51 11.54
N GLU A 102 -21.51 -0.98 12.11
CA GLU A 102 -22.71 -1.71 12.53
C GLU A 102 -23.69 -1.98 11.37
N HIS A 103 -23.64 -1.19 10.30
CA HIS A 103 -24.53 -1.40 9.16
C HIS A 103 -24.03 -2.57 8.30
N PRO A 104 -24.81 -3.65 8.11
CA PRO A 104 -24.39 -4.77 7.27
C PRO A 104 -24.34 -4.33 5.79
N PHE A 105 -23.60 -5.07 4.98
CA PHE A 105 -23.72 -4.87 3.54
C PHE A 105 -25.10 -5.39 3.08
N SER A 106 -25.61 -4.88 1.95
CA SER A 106 -26.79 -5.51 1.33
C SER A 106 -26.47 -6.95 0.94
N TRP A 107 -27.47 -7.84 0.99
CA TRP A 107 -27.26 -9.27 0.73
C TRP A 107 -26.64 -9.53 -0.64
N GLU A 108 -26.94 -8.71 -1.65
CA GLU A 108 -26.30 -8.78 -2.97
C GLU A 108 -24.81 -8.47 -2.92
N MET A 109 -24.42 -7.46 -2.14
CA MET A 109 -23.01 -7.06 -2.01
C MET A 109 -22.23 -8.06 -1.14
N GLU A 110 -22.86 -8.61 -0.10
CA GLU A 110 -22.27 -9.70 0.71
C GLU A 110 -21.98 -10.92 -0.16
N ASP A 111 -22.94 -11.38 -0.95
CA ASP A 111 -22.76 -12.54 -1.83
C ASP A 111 -21.71 -12.27 -2.91
N ALA A 112 -21.68 -11.05 -3.47
CA ALA A 112 -20.68 -10.66 -4.46
C ALA A 112 -19.25 -10.66 -3.86
N ILE A 113 -19.05 -10.03 -2.69
CA ILE A 113 -17.74 -10.04 -2.00
C ILE A 113 -17.34 -11.48 -1.65
N ALA A 114 -18.28 -12.28 -1.12
CA ALA A 114 -18.05 -13.67 -0.77
C ALA A 114 -17.64 -14.52 -1.98
N GLU A 115 -18.27 -14.32 -3.13
CA GLU A 115 -17.92 -15.01 -4.39
C GLU A 115 -16.51 -14.63 -4.87
N TYR A 116 -16.16 -13.34 -4.87
CA TYR A 116 -14.80 -12.90 -5.21
C TYR A 116 -13.75 -13.51 -4.26
N TYR A 117 -14.03 -13.52 -2.95
CA TYR A 117 -13.15 -14.11 -1.95
C TYR A 117 -13.01 -15.64 -2.11
N ARG A 118 -14.10 -16.36 -2.40
CA ARG A 118 -14.09 -17.80 -2.72
C ARG A 118 -13.28 -18.07 -3.98
N ARG A 119 -13.47 -17.30 -5.04
CA ARG A 119 -12.69 -17.41 -6.28
C ARG A 119 -11.21 -17.13 -6.05
N LEU A 120 -10.86 -16.14 -5.22
CA LEU A 120 -9.48 -15.87 -4.83
C LEU A 120 -8.87 -17.07 -4.09
N SER A 121 -9.61 -17.67 -3.16
CA SER A 121 -9.18 -18.89 -2.46
C SER A 121 -8.88 -20.05 -3.44
N VAL A 122 -9.74 -20.24 -4.44
CA VAL A 122 -9.54 -21.25 -5.50
C VAL A 122 -8.31 -20.93 -6.35
N ARG A 123 -8.13 -19.67 -6.80
CA ARG A 123 -6.95 -19.23 -7.58
C ARG A 123 -5.65 -19.47 -6.83
N CYS A 124 -5.63 -19.21 -5.52
CA CYS A 124 -4.47 -19.38 -4.66
C CYS A 124 -4.25 -20.83 -4.22
N MET A 125 -5.22 -21.73 -4.45
CA MET A 125 -5.24 -23.10 -3.92
C MET A 125 -5.10 -23.16 -2.38
N VAL A 126 -5.66 -22.17 -1.67
CA VAL A 126 -5.64 -22.09 -0.21
C VAL A 126 -7.07 -21.94 0.30
N PRO A 127 -7.60 -22.89 1.09
CA PRO A 127 -8.91 -22.76 1.71
C PRO A 127 -8.97 -21.55 2.64
N ALA A 128 -10.02 -20.73 2.52
CA ALA A 128 -10.17 -19.48 3.26
C ALA A 128 -8.85 -18.70 3.28
N VAL A 129 -8.38 -18.33 2.08
CA VAL A 129 -7.07 -17.70 1.89
C VAL A 129 -6.93 -16.48 2.79
N PRO A 130 -5.82 -16.35 3.55
CA PRO A 130 -5.60 -15.15 4.34
C PRO A 130 -5.42 -13.95 3.41
N VAL A 131 -6.10 -12.85 3.72
CA VAL A 131 -6.01 -11.60 2.95
C VAL A 131 -5.61 -10.43 3.83
N ALA A 132 -4.93 -9.46 3.22
CA ALA A 132 -4.81 -8.11 3.73
C ALA A 132 -6.02 -7.32 3.22
N VAL A 133 -6.73 -6.67 4.15
CA VAL A 133 -7.82 -5.75 3.82
C VAL A 133 -7.28 -4.33 4.00
N ARG A 134 -7.20 -3.59 2.89
CA ARG A 134 -6.48 -2.31 2.82
C ARG A 134 -7.36 -1.22 2.24
N SER A 135 -7.42 -0.10 2.93
CA SER A 135 -8.00 1.13 2.40
C SER A 135 -7.12 1.69 1.26
N SER A 136 -7.79 2.18 0.21
CA SER A 136 -7.22 2.78 -1.00
C SER A 136 -8.08 3.97 -1.40
N ALA A 137 -7.74 5.17 -0.95
CA ALA A 137 -8.49 6.39 -1.24
C ALA A 137 -8.08 7.02 -2.58
N THR A 138 -9.01 7.76 -3.18
CA THR A 138 -8.81 8.47 -4.45
C THR A 138 -7.90 9.70 -4.31
N ALA A 139 -7.77 10.24 -3.09
CA ALA A 139 -7.05 11.48 -2.81
C ALA A 139 -5.63 11.27 -2.23
N GLU A 140 -5.14 10.03 -2.11
CA GLU A 140 -3.83 9.72 -1.51
C GLU A 140 -2.63 10.30 -2.26
N ASP A 141 -2.76 10.50 -3.56
CA ASP A 141 -1.67 10.95 -4.45
C ASP A 141 -1.86 12.40 -4.94
N LEU A 142 -2.80 13.16 -4.36
CA LEU A 142 -2.95 14.57 -4.71
C LEU A 142 -1.72 15.37 -4.25
N PRO A 143 -1.11 16.22 -5.11
CA PRO A 143 0.06 17.01 -4.74
C PRO A 143 -0.20 17.86 -3.49
N GLY A 144 0.58 17.63 -2.43
CA GLY A 144 0.44 18.32 -1.14
C GLY A 144 -0.57 17.69 -0.16
N ALA A 145 -1.32 16.66 -0.57
CA ALA A 145 -2.26 15.95 0.28
C ALA A 145 -1.76 14.55 0.66
N SER A 146 -0.87 14.49 1.65
CA SER A 146 -0.43 13.19 2.20
C SER A 146 -1.46 12.68 3.20
N PHE A 147 -2.42 11.89 2.72
CA PHE A 147 -3.19 10.97 3.58
C PHE A 147 -2.36 9.75 4.01
N ALA A 148 -1.06 9.72 3.66
CA ALA A 148 -0.17 8.60 3.92
C ALA A 148 -0.11 8.28 5.42
N GLY A 149 -0.30 7.00 5.74
CA GLY A 149 -0.22 6.48 7.10
C GLY A 149 -1.42 6.80 8.01
N GLN A 150 -2.54 7.30 7.48
CA GLN A 150 -3.78 7.52 8.25
C GLN A 150 -4.87 6.48 8.00
N GLN A 151 -4.53 5.41 7.29
CA GLN A 151 -5.49 4.52 6.66
C GLN A 151 -5.31 3.10 7.16
N ASP A 152 -6.42 2.49 7.58
CA ASP A 152 -6.40 1.19 8.23
C ASP A 152 -6.00 0.10 7.24
N THR A 153 -5.06 -0.73 7.68
CA THR A 153 -4.67 -1.99 7.06
C THR A 153 -4.83 -3.09 8.08
N TYR A 154 -5.54 -4.14 7.68
CA TYR A 154 -5.80 -5.29 8.52
C TYR A 154 -5.18 -6.52 7.88
N LEU A 155 -4.28 -7.19 8.60
CA LEU A 155 -3.49 -8.30 8.09
C LEU A 155 -4.04 -9.65 8.57
N TRP A 156 -3.80 -10.68 7.76
CA TRP A 156 -4.14 -12.07 8.06
C TRP A 156 -5.64 -12.30 8.33
N ILE A 157 -6.51 -11.69 7.52
CA ILE A 157 -7.96 -11.86 7.63
C ILE A 157 -8.40 -13.13 6.92
N ARG A 158 -9.19 -13.98 7.60
CA ARG A 158 -9.68 -15.25 7.06
C ARG A 158 -11.18 -15.40 7.28
N GLY A 159 -11.89 -15.90 6.27
CA GLY A 159 -13.33 -16.11 6.34
C GLY A 159 -14.13 -14.90 5.85
N VAL A 160 -15.29 -15.19 5.27
CA VAL A 160 -16.14 -14.17 4.64
C VAL A 160 -16.62 -13.13 5.66
N ASP A 161 -17.02 -13.57 6.85
CA ASP A 161 -17.53 -12.68 7.90
C ASP A 161 -16.48 -11.65 8.34
N ASP A 162 -15.25 -12.10 8.57
CA ASP A 162 -14.16 -11.19 8.93
C ASP A 162 -13.76 -10.29 7.76
N VAL A 163 -13.79 -10.80 6.52
CA VAL A 163 -13.56 -9.97 5.31
C VAL A 163 -14.58 -8.84 5.23
N LEU A 164 -15.87 -9.12 5.41
CA LEU A 164 -16.93 -8.12 5.41
C LEU A 164 -16.79 -7.14 6.58
N HIS A 165 -16.50 -7.64 7.79
CA HIS A 165 -16.28 -6.80 8.96
C HIS A 165 -15.13 -5.81 8.75
N HIS A 166 -13.98 -6.30 8.28
CA HIS A 166 -12.79 -5.46 8.10
C HIS A 166 -12.93 -4.54 6.88
N ALA A 167 -13.75 -4.90 5.88
CA ALA A 167 -14.12 -3.98 4.81
C ALA A 167 -14.86 -2.75 5.34
N ARG A 168 -15.86 -2.95 6.22
CA ARG A 168 -16.58 -1.84 6.87
C ARG A 168 -15.66 -0.99 7.74
N ARG A 169 -14.69 -1.60 8.42
CA ARG A 169 -13.67 -0.86 9.18
C ARG A 169 -12.74 -0.04 8.29
N CYS A 170 -12.33 -0.56 7.13
CA CYS A 170 -11.59 0.25 6.16
C CYS A 170 -12.44 1.44 5.68
N ILE A 171 -13.73 1.23 5.38
CA ILE A 171 -14.66 2.31 5.02
C ILE A 171 -14.77 3.35 6.14
N SER A 172 -14.93 2.92 7.40
CA SER A 172 -15.07 3.80 8.56
C SER A 172 -13.78 4.58 8.85
N SER A 173 -12.61 4.05 8.46
CA SER A 173 -11.30 4.70 8.65
C SER A 173 -11.17 6.06 7.97
N LEU A 174 -11.97 6.33 6.93
CA LEU A 174 -12.09 7.66 6.35
C LEU A 174 -12.54 8.70 7.38
N PHE A 175 -13.30 8.31 8.39
CA PHE A 175 -13.93 9.18 9.38
C PHE A 175 -13.25 9.14 10.75
N THR A 176 -11.97 8.78 10.81
CA THR A 176 -11.17 9.02 12.03
C THR A 176 -11.06 10.51 12.32
N ALA A 177 -10.95 10.89 13.59
CA ALA A 177 -10.82 12.29 14.00
C ALA A 177 -9.65 12.99 13.30
N ARG A 178 -8.53 12.27 13.12
CA ARG A 178 -7.35 12.76 12.39
C ARG A 178 -7.67 13.03 10.91
N ALA A 179 -8.35 12.11 10.24
CA ALA A 179 -8.72 12.27 8.84
C ALA A 179 -9.75 13.40 8.64
N ILE A 180 -10.72 13.54 9.56
CA ILE A 180 -11.70 14.63 9.56
C ILE A 180 -10.99 15.98 9.77
N SER A 181 -10.19 16.10 10.84
CA SER A 181 -9.40 17.31 11.14
C SER A 181 -8.55 17.74 9.95
N TYR A 182 -7.86 16.78 9.33
CA TYR A 182 -7.04 17.04 8.16
C TYR A 182 -7.84 17.62 7.00
N ARG A 183 -9.00 17.02 6.66
CA ARG A 183 -9.87 17.53 5.59
C ARG A 183 -10.40 18.93 5.88
N ILE A 184 -10.83 19.20 7.11
CA ILE A 184 -11.29 20.54 7.52
C ILE A 184 -10.15 21.55 7.34
N ARG A 185 -8.95 21.22 7.82
CA ARG A 185 -7.77 22.09 7.71
C ARG A 185 -7.39 22.41 6.27
N MET A 186 -7.53 21.44 5.37
CA MET A 186 -7.22 21.60 3.95
C MET A 186 -8.39 22.16 3.13
N GLY A 187 -9.59 22.30 3.72
CA GLY A 187 -10.79 22.75 3.03
C GLY A 187 -11.36 21.73 2.03
N PHE A 188 -11.08 20.44 2.21
CA PHE A 188 -11.63 19.38 1.36
C PHE A 188 -13.08 19.07 1.74
N PRO A 189 -14.02 19.07 0.77
CA PRO A 189 -15.38 18.61 1.02
C PRO A 189 -15.40 17.16 1.49
N HIS A 190 -16.15 16.89 2.56
CA HIS A 190 -16.26 15.53 3.11
C HIS A 190 -16.96 14.55 2.18
N GLU A 191 -17.83 15.06 1.30
CA GLU A 191 -18.64 14.29 0.34
C GLU A 191 -17.84 13.85 -0.89
N GLU A 192 -16.70 14.47 -1.18
CA GLU A 192 -15.90 14.21 -2.39
C GLU A 192 -14.87 13.09 -2.21
N VAL A 193 -14.69 12.58 -0.98
CA VAL A 193 -13.70 11.55 -0.69
C VAL A 193 -14.33 10.16 -0.85
N ALA A 194 -13.96 9.48 -1.93
CA ALA A 194 -14.31 8.09 -2.15
C ALA A 194 -13.17 7.16 -1.69
N LEU A 195 -13.56 5.98 -1.19
CA LEU A 195 -12.64 4.92 -0.81
C LEU A 195 -12.90 3.67 -1.63
N SER A 196 -11.83 2.98 -1.97
CA SER A 196 -11.82 1.59 -2.39
C SER A 196 -11.19 0.73 -1.31
N VAL A 197 -11.63 -0.53 -1.21
CA VAL A 197 -11.07 -1.49 -0.27
C VAL A 197 -10.44 -2.63 -1.06
N GLY A 198 -9.12 -2.77 -0.97
CA GLY A 198 -8.37 -3.86 -1.56
C GLY A 198 -8.34 -5.09 -0.67
N PHE A 199 -8.62 -6.25 -1.25
CA PHE A 199 -8.52 -7.58 -0.64
C PHE A 199 -7.43 -8.36 -1.36
N GLN A 200 -6.24 -8.40 -0.77
CA GLN A 200 -5.06 -8.98 -1.39
C GLN A 200 -4.62 -10.23 -0.63
N LYS A 201 -4.30 -11.32 -1.33
CA LYS A 201 -3.71 -12.51 -0.72
C LYS A 201 -2.50 -12.11 0.15
N MET A 202 -2.50 -12.52 1.41
CA MET A 202 -1.32 -12.39 2.27
C MET A 202 -0.22 -13.34 1.80
N ALA A 203 1.01 -12.83 1.74
CA ALA A 203 2.19 -13.68 1.76
C ALA A 203 2.36 -14.22 3.19
N ASN A 204 2.49 -15.53 3.35
CA ASN A 204 2.88 -16.12 4.64
C ASN A 204 4.38 -15.91 4.84
N ALA A 205 4.74 -14.65 5.08
CA ALA A 205 6.12 -14.21 4.97
C ALA A 205 6.99 -14.89 6.03
N TYR A 206 8.10 -15.48 5.62
CA TYR A 206 9.16 -15.76 6.59
C TYR A 206 10.08 -14.55 6.79
N THR A 207 10.17 -13.67 5.78
CA THR A 207 10.91 -12.40 5.79
C THR A 207 10.19 -11.41 4.89
N ALA A 208 10.15 -10.15 5.32
CA ALA A 208 9.58 -9.04 4.58
C ALA A 208 10.34 -7.76 4.89
N GLY A 209 10.11 -6.74 4.07
CA GLY A 209 10.77 -5.47 4.28
C GLY A 209 10.48 -4.45 3.19
N VAL A 210 11.36 -3.46 3.13
CA VAL A 210 11.29 -2.36 2.17
C VAL A 210 12.57 -2.34 1.33
N MET A 211 12.47 -1.84 0.11
CA MET A 211 13.63 -1.54 -0.70
C MET A 211 13.47 -0.19 -1.39
N PHE A 212 14.56 0.55 -1.44
CA PHE A 212 14.65 1.83 -2.12
C PHE A 212 15.54 1.67 -3.33
N THR A 213 15.09 2.14 -4.50
CA THR A 213 15.92 2.15 -5.71
C THR A 213 16.88 3.33 -5.74
N CYS A 214 17.30 3.81 -4.58
CA CYS A 214 18.43 4.68 -4.33
C CYS A 214 18.79 4.52 -2.85
N ASN A 215 19.98 4.96 -2.45
CA ASN A 215 20.33 5.01 -1.03
C ASN A 215 19.54 6.14 -0.34
N PRO A 216 18.70 5.85 0.67
CA PRO A 216 17.86 6.86 1.32
C PRO A 216 18.67 7.81 2.22
N GLY A 217 19.87 7.44 2.65
CA GLY A 217 20.73 8.26 3.51
C GLY A 217 21.49 9.36 2.76
N ASN A 218 21.85 9.13 1.49
CA ASN A 218 22.68 10.06 0.72
C ASN A 218 22.17 10.35 -0.71
N GLY A 219 21.11 9.69 -1.17
CA GLY A 219 20.53 9.89 -2.49
C GLY A 219 21.28 9.19 -3.63
N ASP A 220 22.25 8.31 -3.36
CA ASP A 220 23.00 7.59 -4.39
C ASP A 220 22.06 6.69 -5.22
N ARG A 221 21.91 7.01 -6.51
CA ARG A 221 21.04 6.30 -7.45
C ARG A 221 21.71 5.09 -8.09
N SER A 222 23.00 4.86 -7.83
CA SER A 222 23.74 3.72 -8.38
C SER A 222 23.49 2.41 -7.63
N VAL A 223 22.82 2.48 -6.48
CA VAL A 223 22.57 1.34 -5.59
C VAL A 223 21.08 1.14 -5.29
N ILE A 224 20.75 -0.06 -4.82
CA ILE A 224 19.47 -0.40 -4.20
C ILE A 224 19.76 -0.68 -2.73
N ALA A 225 19.04 0.00 -1.83
CA ALA A 225 19.06 -0.28 -0.41
C ALA A 225 17.89 -1.21 -0.06
N ILE A 226 18.14 -2.26 0.71
CA ILE A 226 17.13 -3.26 1.11
C ILE A 226 17.20 -3.39 2.62
N ASP A 227 16.06 -3.16 3.28
CA ASP A 227 15.87 -3.41 4.70
C ASP A 227 14.97 -4.63 4.87
N ALA A 228 15.35 -5.56 5.76
CA ALA A 228 14.65 -6.82 5.96
C ALA A 228 14.52 -7.19 7.43
N ASN A 229 13.35 -7.72 7.82
CA ASN A 229 13.14 -8.39 9.09
C ASN A 229 12.38 -9.71 8.89
N PHE A 230 12.53 -10.63 9.85
CA PHE A 230 11.73 -11.86 9.84
C PHE A 230 10.23 -11.55 10.00
N GLY A 231 9.40 -12.42 9.41
CA GLY A 231 7.96 -12.38 9.50
C GLY A 231 7.32 -11.35 8.56
N PHE A 232 6.17 -10.81 8.95
CA PHE A 232 5.44 -9.80 8.18
C PHE A 232 6.14 -8.44 8.21
N GLY A 233 5.91 -7.63 7.17
CA GLY A 233 6.61 -6.35 6.97
C GLY A 233 6.23 -5.26 7.97
N GLU A 234 5.22 -5.48 8.83
CA GLU A 234 4.71 -4.50 9.80
C GLU A 234 5.84 -3.89 10.64
N SER A 235 6.72 -4.73 11.19
CA SER A 235 7.81 -4.28 12.05
C SER A 235 8.79 -3.32 11.36
N VAL A 236 9.01 -3.51 10.05
CA VAL A 236 9.96 -2.69 9.28
C VAL A 236 9.30 -1.36 8.94
N VAL A 237 8.05 -1.40 8.47
CA VAL A 237 7.29 -0.20 8.08
C VAL A 237 6.97 0.69 9.28
N SER A 238 6.71 0.11 10.46
CA SER A 238 6.46 0.87 11.70
C SER A 238 7.72 1.42 12.36
N GLY A 239 8.91 0.94 11.97
CA GLY A 239 10.18 1.30 12.60
C GLY A 239 10.35 0.73 14.02
N GLU A 240 9.60 -0.31 14.38
CA GLU A 240 9.68 -0.97 15.69
C GLU A 240 10.95 -1.79 15.89
N VAL A 241 11.61 -2.16 14.80
CA VAL A 241 12.82 -2.98 14.81
C VAL A 241 13.94 -2.27 14.07
N THR A 242 15.18 -2.61 14.42
CA THR A 242 16.32 -2.34 13.54
C THR A 242 16.45 -3.51 12.57
N PRO A 243 16.12 -3.34 11.27
CA PRO A 243 16.19 -4.42 10.30
C PRO A 243 17.64 -4.76 9.93
N ASP A 244 17.83 -5.88 9.25
CA ASP A 244 19.04 -6.08 8.47
C ASP A 244 19.06 -5.09 7.31
N HIS A 245 20.24 -4.60 6.94
CA HIS A 245 20.43 -3.63 5.87
C HIS A 245 21.42 -4.14 4.83
N PHE A 246 21.05 -4.03 3.56
CA PHE A 246 21.87 -4.45 2.43
C PHE A 246 21.93 -3.36 1.38
N VAL A 247 23.12 -3.17 0.79
CA VAL A 247 23.32 -2.25 -0.34
C VAL A 247 23.80 -3.04 -1.54
N VAL A 248 23.06 -2.95 -2.65
CA VAL A 248 23.33 -3.71 -3.88
C VAL A 248 23.67 -2.76 -5.02
N ASN A 249 24.75 -3.05 -5.75
CA ASN A 249 25.11 -2.29 -6.94
C ASN A 249 24.10 -2.55 -8.08
N LYS A 250 23.52 -1.51 -8.69
CA LYS A 250 22.53 -1.71 -9.75
C LYS A 250 23.10 -2.29 -11.04
N ILE A 251 24.38 -2.11 -11.34
CA ILE A 251 24.99 -2.59 -12.58
C ILE A 251 25.40 -4.04 -12.42
N THR A 252 26.25 -4.34 -11.44
CA THR A 252 26.83 -5.67 -11.26
C THR A 252 25.91 -6.61 -10.49
N LEU A 253 24.97 -6.06 -9.70
CA LEU A 253 24.14 -6.78 -8.72
C LEU A 253 24.94 -7.36 -7.55
N ASP A 254 26.17 -6.90 -7.34
CA ASP A 254 26.97 -7.30 -6.19
C ASP A 254 26.42 -6.66 -4.91
N ILE A 255 26.39 -7.45 -3.84
CA ILE A 255 26.08 -6.97 -2.49
C ILE A 255 27.32 -6.25 -1.95
N LEU A 256 27.27 -4.92 -1.90
CA LEU A 256 28.36 -4.04 -1.50
C LEU A 256 28.50 -3.95 0.03
N GLU A 257 27.37 -3.94 0.74
CA GLU A 257 27.31 -3.80 2.20
C GLU A 257 26.30 -4.78 2.76
N ARG A 258 26.62 -5.34 3.94
CA ARG A 258 25.74 -6.17 4.75
C ARG A 258 25.85 -5.72 6.21
N THR A 259 24.73 -5.34 6.79
CA THR A 259 24.61 -5.04 8.22
C THR A 259 23.52 -5.94 8.79
N ILE A 260 23.93 -6.91 9.62
CA ILE A 260 23.00 -7.83 10.29
C ILE A 260 22.70 -7.29 11.68
N SER A 261 21.43 -6.97 11.90
CA SER A 261 20.93 -6.38 13.14
C SER A 261 20.35 -7.45 14.07
N CYS A 262 20.33 -7.17 15.37
CA CYS A 262 19.66 -8.00 16.36
C CYS A 262 18.14 -7.80 16.25
N LYS A 263 17.46 -8.77 15.63
CA LYS A 263 16.02 -8.72 15.33
C LYS A 263 15.22 -9.34 16.47
N GLU A 264 15.01 -8.60 17.56
CA GLU A 264 14.36 -9.10 18.78
C GLU A 264 12.88 -9.48 18.59
N ILE A 265 12.19 -8.82 17.64
CA ILE A 265 10.75 -8.93 17.46
C ILE A 265 10.41 -9.26 16.01
N THR A 266 9.37 -10.05 15.82
CA THR A 266 8.80 -10.38 14.51
C THR A 266 7.27 -10.41 14.59
N TYR A 267 6.60 -10.12 13.47
CA TYR A 267 5.17 -10.34 13.31
C TYR A 267 4.92 -11.63 12.55
N THR A 268 4.09 -12.51 13.09
CA THR A 268 3.72 -13.77 12.45
C THR A 268 2.26 -14.10 12.74
N VAL A 269 1.73 -15.10 12.06
CA VAL A 269 0.43 -15.68 12.40
C VAL A 269 0.49 -16.42 13.73
N ASP A 270 -0.45 -16.10 14.61
CA ASP A 270 -0.89 -17.00 15.67
C ASP A 270 -1.86 -18.02 15.07
N PHE A 271 -1.49 -19.29 15.06
CA PHE A 271 -2.30 -20.34 14.46
C PHE A 271 -3.54 -20.71 15.27
N GLU A 272 -3.60 -20.38 16.57
CA GLU A 272 -4.79 -20.60 17.39
C GLU A 272 -5.84 -19.52 17.14
N THR A 273 -5.43 -18.26 17.18
CA THR A 273 -6.35 -17.13 16.99
C THR A 273 -6.55 -16.73 15.53
N GLN A 274 -5.70 -17.23 14.62
CA GLN A 274 -5.65 -16.84 13.20
C GLN A 274 -5.51 -15.33 13.01
N LYS A 275 -4.63 -14.69 13.78
CA LYS A 275 -4.36 -13.25 13.72
C LYS A 275 -2.87 -12.97 13.53
N SER A 276 -2.55 -11.82 12.96
CA SER A 276 -1.18 -11.27 13.04
C SER A 276 -0.89 -10.91 14.49
N VAL A 277 0.23 -11.42 15.01
CA VAL A 277 0.68 -11.14 16.37
C VAL A 277 2.15 -10.77 16.38
N ARG A 278 2.49 -9.84 17.26
CA ARG A 278 3.86 -9.51 17.64
C ARG A 278 4.40 -10.61 18.57
N THR A 279 5.51 -11.22 18.21
CA THR A 279 6.19 -12.23 19.03
C THR A 279 7.69 -11.95 19.12
N GLU A 280 8.33 -12.54 20.12
CA GLU A 280 9.79 -12.50 20.23
C GLU A 280 10.40 -13.44 19.17
N THR A 281 11.39 -12.93 18.45
CA THR A 281 12.18 -13.77 17.55
C THR A 281 13.02 -14.73 18.39
N PRO A 282 13.02 -16.05 18.10
CA PRO A 282 13.86 -17.01 18.81
C PRO A 282 15.31 -16.54 18.89
N PHE A 283 15.93 -16.62 20.07
CA PHE A 283 17.28 -16.11 20.33
C PHE A 283 18.32 -16.55 19.28
N GLU A 284 18.25 -17.81 18.85
CA GLU A 284 19.13 -18.40 17.84
C GLU A 284 19.00 -17.73 16.45
N ARG A 285 17.87 -17.07 16.17
CA ARG A 285 17.60 -16.38 14.90
C ARG A 285 17.88 -14.87 14.97
N GLN A 286 17.91 -14.25 16.16
CA GLN A 286 17.97 -12.79 16.28
C GLN A 286 19.16 -12.17 15.54
N ASN A 287 20.31 -12.84 15.52
CA ASN A 287 21.54 -12.38 14.85
C ASN A 287 21.82 -13.09 13.51
N VAL A 288 20.84 -13.79 12.95
CA VAL A 288 20.94 -14.48 11.66
C VAL A 288 20.45 -13.55 10.56
N GLN A 289 21.09 -13.59 9.39
CA GLN A 289 20.66 -12.88 8.19
C GLN A 289 19.23 -13.28 7.81
N SER A 290 18.34 -12.30 7.65
CA SER A 290 16.91 -12.55 7.44
C SER A 290 16.52 -12.96 6.02
N VAL A 291 17.30 -12.58 5.01
CA VAL A 291 17.04 -12.87 3.59
C VAL A 291 18.31 -13.46 2.97
N ILE A 292 18.20 -14.49 2.13
CA ILE A 292 19.41 -15.11 1.54
C ILE A 292 19.92 -14.30 0.35
N ASP A 293 21.20 -14.46 0.02
CA ASP A 293 21.87 -13.68 -1.02
C ASP A 293 21.18 -13.79 -2.39
N GLU A 294 20.68 -14.97 -2.75
CA GLU A 294 19.95 -15.18 -4.00
C GLU A 294 18.69 -14.32 -4.09
N GLU A 295 17.97 -14.17 -2.98
CA GLU A 295 16.75 -13.37 -2.90
C GLU A 295 17.06 -11.87 -2.83
N ILE A 296 18.15 -11.46 -2.17
CA ILE A 296 18.65 -10.08 -2.21
C ILE A 296 18.89 -9.65 -3.67
N ILE A 297 19.54 -10.52 -4.45
CA ILE A 297 19.81 -10.26 -5.86
C ILE A 297 18.51 -10.27 -6.68
N GLU A 298 17.57 -11.18 -6.39
CA GLU A 298 16.27 -11.21 -7.05
C GLU A 298 15.45 -9.94 -6.77
N LEU A 299 15.40 -9.49 -5.50
CA LEU A 299 14.81 -8.21 -5.10
C LEU A 299 15.44 -7.04 -5.84
N ALA A 300 16.77 -6.98 -5.92
CA ALA A 300 17.45 -5.93 -6.68
C ALA A 300 17.08 -5.95 -8.18
N ARG A 301 16.91 -7.13 -8.79
CA ARG A 301 16.42 -7.23 -10.18
C ARG A 301 14.98 -6.72 -10.31
N MET A 302 14.10 -7.09 -9.38
CA MET A 302 12.71 -6.63 -9.35
C MET A 302 12.64 -5.11 -9.16
N GLY A 303 13.41 -4.56 -8.20
CA GLY A 303 13.50 -3.11 -7.95
C GLY A 303 13.97 -2.32 -9.18
N LYS A 304 14.99 -2.81 -9.89
CA LYS A 304 15.42 -2.21 -11.18
C LYS A 304 14.32 -2.23 -12.24
N ALA A 305 13.58 -3.34 -12.36
CA ALA A 305 12.50 -3.45 -13.32
C ALA A 305 11.37 -2.46 -13.01
N ILE A 306 11.02 -2.31 -11.73
CA ILE A 306 10.00 -1.36 -11.25
C ILE A 306 10.47 0.09 -11.46
N GLU A 307 11.69 0.44 -11.06
CA GLU A 307 12.26 1.79 -11.32
C GLU A 307 12.26 2.11 -12.82
N LYS A 308 12.62 1.16 -13.67
CA LYS A 308 12.59 1.34 -15.12
C LYS A 308 11.17 1.59 -15.64
N HIS A 309 10.18 0.87 -15.11
CA HIS A 309 8.77 1.02 -15.48
C HIS A 309 8.24 2.43 -15.14
N TYR A 310 8.51 2.90 -13.92
CA TYR A 310 8.03 4.21 -13.46
C TYR A 310 8.92 5.39 -13.87
N GLY A 311 10.14 5.14 -14.32
CA GLY A 311 11.10 6.16 -14.77
C GLY A 311 11.67 7.05 -13.65
N ARG A 312 11.52 6.64 -12.39
CA ARG A 312 11.92 7.40 -11.19
C ARG A 312 12.26 6.48 -10.04
N GLN A 313 12.94 7.01 -9.02
CA GLN A 313 13.29 6.25 -7.81
C GLN A 313 12.03 5.81 -7.08
N MET A 314 12.04 4.59 -6.57
CA MET A 314 10.88 3.94 -5.96
C MET A 314 11.20 3.47 -4.55
N ASP A 315 10.21 3.56 -3.68
CA ASP A 315 10.09 2.91 -2.38
C ASP A 315 9.11 1.74 -2.53
N ILE A 316 9.56 0.53 -2.20
CA ILE A 316 8.90 -0.72 -2.56
C ILE A 316 8.83 -1.64 -1.35
N GLU A 317 7.62 -2.05 -0.97
CA GLU A 317 7.38 -3.06 0.05
C GLU A 317 7.37 -4.45 -0.59
N TRP A 318 8.01 -5.42 0.06
CA TRP A 318 8.15 -6.78 -0.45
C TRP A 318 8.04 -7.82 0.68
N ALA A 319 7.72 -9.04 0.30
CA ALA A 319 7.71 -10.19 1.20
C ALA A 319 8.13 -11.47 0.47
N VAL A 320 8.79 -12.36 1.20
CA VAL A 320 9.09 -13.71 0.73
C VAL A 320 8.14 -14.71 1.38
N ASP A 321 7.25 -15.27 0.55
CA ASP A 321 6.22 -16.22 0.96
C ASP A 321 6.82 -17.61 1.19
N LYS A 322 6.76 -18.12 2.42
CA LYS A 322 7.37 -19.42 2.76
C LYS A 322 6.55 -20.62 2.27
N ASP A 323 5.32 -20.40 1.83
CA ASP A 323 4.46 -21.45 1.29
C ASP A 323 4.71 -21.70 -0.22
N LEU A 324 5.56 -20.88 -0.86
CA LEU A 324 5.91 -20.98 -2.27
C LEU A 324 7.37 -21.41 -2.47
N PRO A 325 7.68 -22.11 -3.59
CA PRO A 325 9.04 -22.52 -3.89
C PRO A 325 9.95 -21.32 -4.18
N ALA A 326 11.24 -21.47 -3.86
CA ALA A 326 12.27 -20.48 -4.17
C ALA A 326 12.28 -20.12 -5.68
N GLY A 327 12.54 -18.85 -5.98
CA GLY A 327 12.49 -18.30 -7.34
C GLY A 327 11.07 -17.97 -7.84
N GLY A 328 10.04 -18.26 -7.05
CA GLY A 328 8.64 -17.88 -7.29
C GLY A 328 7.95 -17.23 -6.09
N ASN A 329 8.65 -17.10 -4.97
CA ASN A 329 8.10 -16.79 -3.65
C ASN A 329 8.18 -15.31 -3.25
N ILE A 330 8.90 -14.47 -4.00
CA ILE A 330 9.02 -13.04 -3.68
C ILE A 330 7.89 -12.26 -4.34
N PHE A 331 7.11 -11.57 -3.51
CA PHE A 331 6.01 -10.69 -3.89
C PHE A 331 6.33 -9.23 -3.59
N ILE A 332 5.88 -8.34 -4.48
CA ILE A 332 5.81 -6.90 -4.24
C ILE A 332 4.44 -6.59 -3.67
N LEU A 333 4.42 -5.95 -2.50
CA LEU A 333 3.22 -5.64 -1.74
C LEU A 333 2.74 -4.21 -1.95
N GLN A 334 3.65 -3.31 -2.35
CA GLN A 334 3.37 -1.91 -2.67
C GLN A 334 4.56 -1.31 -3.42
N ALA A 335 4.33 -0.35 -4.31
CA ALA A 335 5.38 0.51 -4.84
C ALA A 335 4.88 1.95 -4.95
N ARG A 336 5.71 2.89 -4.54
CA ARG A 336 5.44 4.34 -4.65
C ARG A 336 6.72 5.11 -5.00
N PRO A 337 6.61 6.31 -5.59
CA PRO A 337 7.76 7.17 -5.78
C PRO A 337 8.49 7.47 -4.47
N GLU A 338 9.82 7.44 -4.50
CA GLU A 338 10.64 7.99 -3.42
C GLU A 338 10.57 9.53 -3.47
N THR A 339 10.20 10.19 -2.38
CA THR A 339 9.89 11.64 -2.38
C THR A 339 10.99 12.51 -1.77
N VAL A 340 11.82 12.01 -0.85
CA VAL A 340 12.81 12.82 -0.11
C VAL A 340 13.89 13.35 -1.03
N TRP A 341 14.44 12.51 -1.92
CA TRP A 341 15.52 12.91 -2.83
C TRP A 341 14.99 13.35 -4.20
N SER A 342 13.82 12.87 -4.61
CA SER A 342 13.15 13.37 -5.81
C SER A 342 12.79 14.86 -5.68
N GLU A 343 12.20 15.28 -4.55
CA GLU A 343 11.82 16.68 -4.34
C GLU A 343 13.00 17.64 -4.20
N LYS A 344 14.09 17.22 -3.54
CA LYS A 344 15.32 18.02 -3.45
C LYS A 344 15.85 18.34 -4.84
N ARG A 345 15.82 17.37 -5.74
CA ARG A 345 16.29 17.55 -7.11
C ARG A 345 15.31 18.37 -7.96
N ASP A 346 14.00 18.21 -7.81
CA ASP A 346 13.04 19.06 -8.53
C ASP A 346 13.21 20.54 -8.14
N LYS A 347 13.53 20.81 -6.87
CA LYS A 347 13.93 22.14 -6.39
C LYS A 347 15.26 22.59 -7.01
N GLU A 348 16.29 21.74 -7.01
CA GLU A 348 17.60 22.06 -7.60
C GLU A 348 17.53 22.24 -9.13
N ALA A 349 16.73 21.45 -9.83
CA ALA A 349 16.50 21.51 -11.27
C ALA A 349 15.64 22.71 -11.66
N ALA A 350 14.63 23.08 -10.86
CA ALA A 350 13.87 24.32 -11.03
C ALA A 350 14.71 25.57 -10.78
N VAL A 351 15.69 25.49 -9.87
CA VAL A 351 16.69 26.55 -9.64
C VAL A 351 17.69 26.60 -10.81
N ALA A 352 18.16 25.45 -11.30
CA ALA A 352 19.05 25.36 -12.45
C ALA A 352 18.39 25.80 -13.77
N GLY A 353 17.09 25.55 -13.95
CA GLY A 353 16.30 25.99 -15.11
C GLY A 353 16.09 27.51 -15.19
N LYS A 354 16.41 28.25 -14.12
CA LYS A 354 16.47 29.73 -14.13
C LYS A 354 17.86 30.28 -14.48
N ALA A 355 18.90 29.44 -14.55
CA ALA A 355 20.22 29.85 -14.97
C ALA A 355 20.31 29.83 -16.50
N THR A 356 20.57 30.99 -17.11
CA THR A 356 20.55 31.16 -18.57
C THR A 356 21.83 30.71 -19.26
N SER A 357 22.88 30.31 -18.52
CA SER A 357 24.00 29.54 -19.07
C SER A 357 24.74 28.70 -18.02
N ALA A 358 25.46 27.67 -18.49
CA ALA A 358 26.30 26.82 -17.66
C ALA A 358 27.42 27.59 -16.91
N MET A 359 27.82 28.77 -17.40
CA MET A 359 28.78 29.64 -16.72
C MET A 359 28.20 30.28 -15.45
N ASP A 360 26.91 30.65 -15.46
CA ASP A 360 26.25 31.25 -14.29
C ASP A 360 26.09 30.23 -13.15
N PHE A 361 25.88 28.95 -13.50
CA PHE A 361 25.78 27.87 -12.52
C PHE A 361 27.12 27.62 -11.81
N ILE A 362 28.23 27.64 -12.55
CA ILE A 362 29.58 27.48 -12.00
C ILE A 362 29.97 28.68 -11.12
N LEU A 363 29.67 29.91 -11.56
CA LEU A 363 29.93 31.13 -10.79
C LEU A 363 29.11 31.19 -9.50
N SER A 364 27.82 30.82 -9.55
CA SER A 364 26.96 30.80 -8.35
C SER A 364 27.44 29.78 -7.30
N SER A 365 27.88 28.60 -7.75
CA SER A 365 28.38 27.53 -6.88
C SER A 365 29.74 27.87 -6.24
N LEU A 366 30.58 28.65 -6.93
CA LEU A 366 31.85 29.17 -6.41
C LEU A 366 31.67 30.30 -5.39
N MET A 367 30.63 31.13 -5.53
CA MET A 367 30.34 32.23 -4.59
C MET A 367 29.68 31.77 -3.28
N THR A 368 29.13 30.56 -3.22
CA THR A 368 28.55 29.94 -2.01
C THR A 368 29.56 29.22 -1.11
N GLY A 369 30.86 29.35 -1.38
CA GLY A 369 31.92 28.77 -0.55
C GLY A 369 31.87 29.24 0.92
N LYS A 370 31.81 28.25 1.84
CA LYS A 370 31.82 28.36 3.31
C LYS A 370 32.54 29.61 3.85
N LYS A 371 31.81 30.46 4.59
CA LYS A 371 32.44 31.22 5.67
C LYS A 371 32.90 30.22 6.73
N VAL A 372 34.21 30.07 6.86
CA VAL A 372 34.81 29.47 8.05
C VAL A 372 34.67 30.51 9.16
N SER A 373 33.86 30.20 10.17
CA SER A 373 33.96 30.76 11.51
C SER A 373 34.00 29.61 12.50
#